data_AF-A0A7V8X0K1-F1
#
_entry.id   AF-A0A7V8X0K1-F1
#
_cell.length_a   1.000
_cell.length_b   1.000
_cell.length_c   1.000
_cell.angle_alpha   90.00
_cell.angle_beta   90.00
_cell.angle_gamma   90.00
#
_symmetry.space_group_name_H-M   'P 1'
#
loop_
_entity.id
_entity.type
_entity.pdbx_description
1 polymer ?
#
loop_
_entity_poly.entity_id
_entity_poly.type
_entity_poly.pdbx_seq_one_letter_code
_entity_poly.pdbx_strand_id
1 'polypeptide(L)' 'EPAALAVEPRLAEWRDRLGAATGAVPHLAGSGSTWFVEGAFDGAVDGAVVARTVPAGWGAGTASPS' A
#
# COMPACT_ATOMS: atom_id res chain seq x y z
N GLU A 1 2.35 -9.00 19.61
CA GLU A 1 1.85 -9.79 18.45
C GLU A 1 0.78 -9.01 17.71
N PRO A 2 0.68 -9.04 16.36
CA PRO A 2 -0.35 -8.27 15.67
C PRO A 2 -1.71 -8.98 15.83
N ALA A 3 -2.47 -8.55 16.83
CA ALA A 3 -3.78 -9.08 17.19
C ALA A 3 -4.78 -9.14 16.01
N ALA A 4 -4.59 -8.31 14.98
CA ALA A 4 -5.44 -8.28 13.79
C ALA A 4 -5.43 -9.59 12.99
N LEU A 5 -4.30 -10.31 12.92
CA LEU A 5 -4.21 -11.59 12.20
C LEU A 5 -4.95 -12.73 12.91
N ALA A 6 -5.05 -12.66 14.24
CA ALA A 6 -5.76 -13.67 15.03
C ALA A 6 -7.29 -13.50 14.96
N VAL A 7 -7.77 -12.31 14.61
CA VAL A 7 -9.19 -11.95 14.66
C VAL A 7 -9.91 -12.20 13.32
N GLU A 8 -9.22 -12.13 12.18
CA GLU A 8 -9.86 -12.29 10.87
C GLU A 8 -8.98 -13.10 9.89
N PRO A 9 -9.23 -14.41 9.73
CA PRO A 9 -8.47 -15.29 8.83
C PRO A 9 -8.41 -14.81 7.38
N ARG A 10 -9.43 -14.06 6.93
CA ARG A 10 -9.48 -13.46 5.58
C ARG A 10 -8.38 -12.43 5.33
N LEU A 11 -7.80 -11.85 6.38
CA LEU A 11 -6.64 -10.97 6.24
C LEU A 11 -5.41 -11.76 5.79
N ALA A 12 -5.23 -13.00 6.24
CA ALA A 12 -4.12 -13.82 5.78
C ALA A 12 -4.23 -14.17 4.29
N GLU A 13 -5.45 -14.33 3.77
CA GLU A 13 -5.68 -14.60 2.35
C GLU A 13 -5.20 -13.44 1.45
N TRP A 14 -5.45 -12.20 1.86
CA TRP A 14 -4.96 -11.03 1.12
C TRP A 14 -3.44 -10.89 1.19
N ARG A 15 -2.83 -11.19 2.34
CA ARG A 15 -1.37 -11.28 2.46
C ARG A 15 -0.81 -12.29 1.46
N ASP A 16 -1.35 -13.50 1.43
CA ASP A 16 -0.80 -14.57 0.60
C ASP A 16 -1.01 -14.27 -0.89
N ARG A 17 -2.15 -13.69 -1.28
CA ARG A 17 -2.41 -13.22 -2.65
C ARG A 17 -1.43 -12.13 -3.10
N LEU A 18 -1.20 -11.10 -2.26
CA LEU A 18 -0.22 -10.06 -2.55
C LEU A 18 1.19 -10.64 -2.68
N GLY A 19 1.59 -11.54 -1.78
CA GLY A 19 2.91 -12.15 -1.82
C GLY A 19 3.12 -13.02 -3.06
N ALA A 20 2.13 -13.83 -3.42
CA ALA A 20 2.20 -14.70 -4.60
C ALA A 20 2.29 -13.91 -5.92
N ALA A 21 1.52 -12.83 -6.06
CA ALA A 21 1.49 -12.04 -7.28
C ALA A 21 2.71 -11.13 -7.47
N THR A 22 3.31 -10.67 -6.37
CA THR A 22 4.38 -9.67 -6.42
C THR A 22 5.77 -10.24 -6.13
N GLY A 23 5.84 -11.45 -5.54
CA GLY A 23 7.09 -12.05 -5.06
C GLY A 23 7.69 -11.33 -3.84
N ALA A 24 7.02 -10.32 -3.30
CA ALA A 24 7.45 -9.53 -2.14
C ALA A 24 6.77 -10.02 -0.86
N VAL A 25 7.33 -9.68 0.30
CA VAL A 25 6.71 -9.95 1.61
C VAL A 25 5.77 -8.78 1.94
N PRO A 26 4.44 -8.99 2.06
CA PRO A 26 3.53 -7.90 2.37
C PRO A 26 3.64 -7.43 3.82
N HIS A 27 3.43 -6.14 4.02
CA HIS A 27 3.45 -5.48 5.33
C HIS A 27 2.03 -5.10 5.78
N LEU A 28 1.76 -5.28 7.07
CA LEU A 28 0.49 -4.86 7.67
C LEU A 28 0.57 -3.37 8.02
N ALA A 29 -0.35 -2.57 7.49
CA ALA A 29 -0.41 -1.14 7.79
C ALA A 29 -1.03 -0.90 9.17
N GLY A 30 -0.30 -0.20 10.04
CA GLY A 30 -0.80 0.27 11.33
C GLY A 30 -1.41 -0.85 12.18
N SER A 31 -2.66 -0.67 12.60
CA SER A 31 -3.43 -1.63 13.40
C SER A 31 -3.97 -2.85 12.64
N GLY A 32 -3.66 -3.02 11.34
CA GLY A 32 -4.50 -3.76 10.40
C GLY A 32 -5.68 -2.87 9.94
N SER A 33 -6.46 -3.18 8.91
CA SER A 33 -6.81 -4.40 8.16
C SER A 33 -6.24 -4.44 6.73
N THR A 34 -5.19 -3.67 6.48
CA THR A 34 -4.65 -3.44 5.14
C THR A 34 -3.25 -4.03 5.00
N TRP A 35 -3.06 -4.84 3.96
CA TRP A 35 -1.76 -5.32 3.51
C TRP A 35 -1.26 -4.47 2.35
N PHE A 36 0.05 -4.19 2.31
CA PHE A 36 0.66 -3.48 1.20
C PHE A 36 2.06 -4.02 0.86
N VAL A 37 2.46 -3.80 -0.38
CA VAL A 37 3.82 -4.00 -0.90
C VAL A 37 4.22 -2.76 -1.68
N GLU A 38 5.50 -2.41 -1.69
CA GLU A 38 6.00 -1.29 -2.50
C GLU A 38 6.24 -1.73 -3.94
N GLY A 39 5.73 -0.96 -4.91
CA GLY A 39 5.87 -1.24 -6.34
C GLY A 39 4.64 -0.78 -7.14
N ALA A 40 4.71 -0.91 -8.48
CA ALA A 40 3.64 -0.45 -9.36
C ALA A 40 2.60 -1.54 -9.69
N PHE A 41 3.00 -2.82 -9.76
CA PHE A 41 2.15 -4.03 -9.90
C PHE A 41 0.77 -3.86 -10.58
N ASP A 42 0.71 -3.11 -11.68
CA ASP A 42 -0.55 -2.69 -12.31
C ASP A 42 -1.34 -3.93 -12.77
N GLY A 43 -2.51 -4.14 -12.15
CA GLY A 43 -3.38 -5.29 -12.45
C GLY A 43 -2.81 -6.66 -12.09
N ALA A 44 -1.72 -6.73 -11.32
CA ALA A 44 -1.10 -8.00 -10.93
C ALA A 44 -1.94 -8.79 -9.90
N VAL A 45 -2.75 -8.07 -9.11
CA VAL A 45 -3.63 -8.65 -8.09
C VAL A 45 -5.05 -8.17 -8.33
N ASP A 46 -5.95 -9.10 -8.62
CA ASP A 46 -7.36 -8.79 -8.78
C ASP A 46 -7.96 -8.23 -7.47
N GLY A 47 -8.66 -7.10 -7.58
CA GLY A 47 -9.22 -6.37 -6.45
C GLY A 47 -8.22 -5.55 -5.61
N ALA A 48 -6.93 -5.46 -5.99
CA ALA A 48 -5.98 -4.57 -5.35
C ALA A 48 -6.00 -3.16 -5.95
N VAL A 49 -5.62 -2.16 -5.15
CA VAL A 49 -5.49 -0.76 -5.58
C VAL A 49 -4.02 -0.36 -5.57
N VAL A 50 -3.55 0.21 -6.68
CA VAL A 50 -2.23 0.82 -6.78
C VAL A 50 -2.37 2.31 -6.44
N ALA A 51 -1.72 2.74 -5.36
CA ALA A 51 -1.69 4.14 -4.94
C ALA A 51 -0.31 4.75 -5.20
N ARG A 52 -0.29 5.99 -5.69
CA ARG A 52 0.94 6.78 -5.87
C ARG A 52 0.84 8.06 -5.06
N THR A 53 1.91 8.41 -4.34
CA THR A 53 2.02 9.72 -3.71
C THR A 53 2.39 10.76 -4.78
N VAL A 54 1.70 11.89 -4.75
CA VAL A 54 2.10 13.09 -5.48
C VAL A 54 2.69 14.06 -4.47
N PRO A 55 3.77 14.80 -4.79
CA PRO A 55 4.25 15.87 -3.93
C PRO A 55 3.09 16.79 -3.57
N ALA A 56 2.97 17.15 -2.30
CA ALA A 56 2.01 18.16 -1.88
C ALA A 56 2.39 19.47 -2.59
N GLY A 57 1.56 19.89 -3.55
CA GLY A 57 1.78 21.13 -4.28
C GLY A 57 1.60 22.31 -3.34
N TRP A 58 2.68 22.75 -2.70
CA TRP A 58 2.80 24.13 -2.28
C TRP A 58 3.21 24.93 -3.52
N GLY A 59 2.42 25.94 -3.87
CA GLY A 59 2.64 26.73 -5.07
C GLY A 59 4.06 27.28 -5.10
N ALA A 60 4.82 26.93 -6.15
CA ALA A 60 6.00 27.69 -6.54
C ALA A 60 5.53 29.07 -7.03
N GLY A 61 5.13 29.93 -6.09
CA GLY A 61 4.99 31.35 -6.31
C GLY A 61 6.37 31.88 -6.65
N THR A 62 6.58 32.13 -7.94
CA THR A 62 7.74 32.79 -8.51
C THR A 62 8.13 34.01 -7.67
N ALA A 63 9.36 34.04 -7.16
CA ALA A 63 9.95 35.27 -6.66
C ALA A 63 9.97 36.29 -7.81
N SER A 64 9.20 37.38 -7.69
CA SER A 64 9.36 38.56 -8.53
C SER A 64 10.70 39.22 -8.17
N PRO A 65 11.58 39.52 -9.14
CA PRO A 65 12.73 40.37 -8.87
C PRO A 65 12.25 41.82 -8.79
N SER A 66 12.65 42.51 -7.72
CA SER A 66 12.75 43.97 -7.64
C SER A 66 14.21 44.36 -7.48
#